data_AF-A0A7C3XAS8-F1
#
_entry.id   AF-A0A7C3XAS8-F1
#
_cell.length_a   1.000
_cell.length_b   1.000
_cell.length_c   1.000
_cell.angle_alpha   90.00
_cell.angle_beta   90.00
_cell.angle_gamma   90.00
#
_symmetry.space_group_name_H-M   'P 1'
#
loop_
_entity.id
_entity.type
_entity.pdbx_description
1 polymer ?
#
loop_
_entity_poly.entity_id
_entity_poly.type
_entity_poly.pdbx_seq_one_letter_code
_entity_poly.pdbx_strand_id
1 'polypeptide(L)'
;LQRLAMSLGISENVRFLNRFVDIQELCEFLGCADVYVTPYRNEAQITSGTLAYAMGSGKPVVSTPYWYATEMLAEGRGVITPFGDAKSLTANVLALLNDPVRRHAIRKRAHLFTRDAVWSKVAQEYFKVFAEAKERGQRQPTQRFRARAILPATAAPLPEINLEHLRRMTDSTGLLQHSKFNIPDRAHGHYTDDNARALVLTVSAQDLLSQDDRLASMSVCYLGFLAHALNPGTARFLNFMSYDRRWEEAEGSEDSQGRALWALGVTVGHAPDKGQVVAATSLFNRALPAAETFSHPRASALALIGINAYLGRFAGDSGARRTARLLARRILRDFRRNATDDWYWLEDILTYDNGKLAQALLVTGACLENARMVEVGIKALEWLTEVQCTAGMFRPVGNDGWYRKDGHRARFDQQPIEAQSMIEAYVAAHAATGETRWADLAEQVFQWFLGHNDLAAPLWDPDTGACHDGLGPEGANLNQGAESTLAWLLSLADMHKLRAVRAGRSRMPLEALGARTMTCEGTP
;
A
#
# COMPACT_ATOMS: atom_id res chain seq x y z
N LEU A 1 -23.98 -11.67 -61.99
CA LEU A 1 -23.89 -10.19 -62.07
C LEU A 1 -22.97 -9.72 -63.20
N GLN A 2 -21.71 -10.15 -63.28
CA GLN A 2 -20.81 -9.78 -64.39
C GLN A 2 -21.38 -10.09 -65.79
N ARG A 3 -21.89 -11.31 -66.01
CA ARG A 3 -22.57 -11.67 -67.29
C ARG A 3 -23.78 -10.79 -67.60
N LEU A 4 -24.52 -10.38 -66.56
CA LEU A 4 -25.68 -9.49 -66.71
C LEU A 4 -25.24 -8.09 -67.14
N ALA A 5 -24.16 -7.55 -66.55
CA ALA A 5 -23.58 -6.27 -66.96
C ALA A 5 -23.12 -6.30 -68.43
N MET A 6 -22.51 -7.40 -68.88
CA MET A 6 -22.14 -7.61 -70.28
C MET A 6 -23.36 -7.62 -71.21
N SER A 7 -24.41 -8.36 -70.86
CA SER A 7 -25.64 -8.41 -71.68
C SER A 7 -26.38 -7.07 -71.76
N LEU A 8 -26.20 -6.20 -70.76
CA LEU A 8 -26.80 -4.86 -70.70
C LEU A 8 -25.88 -3.77 -71.31
N GLY A 9 -24.67 -4.12 -71.77
CA GLY A 9 -23.73 -3.17 -72.36
C GLY A 9 -23.11 -2.18 -71.36
N ILE A 10 -23.14 -2.46 -70.06
CA ILE A 10 -22.67 -1.54 -69.00
C ILE A 10 -21.36 -1.99 -68.31
N SER A 11 -20.66 -2.97 -68.88
CA SER A 11 -19.46 -3.55 -68.25
C SER A 11 -18.37 -2.52 -67.93
N GLU A 12 -18.20 -1.50 -68.77
CA GLU A 12 -17.22 -0.43 -68.57
C GLU A 12 -17.61 0.53 -67.42
N ASN A 13 -18.89 0.54 -67.00
CA ASN A 13 -19.43 1.43 -65.97
C ASN A 13 -19.60 0.74 -64.60
N VAL A 14 -19.35 -0.57 -64.50
CA VAL A 14 -19.57 -1.35 -63.27
C VAL A 14 -18.32 -2.13 -62.90
N ARG A 15 -17.76 -1.83 -61.72
CA ARG A 15 -16.64 -2.58 -61.15
C ARG A 15 -17.12 -3.47 -60.02
N PHE A 16 -16.85 -4.78 -60.11
CA PHE A 16 -17.12 -5.76 -59.06
C PHE A 16 -15.82 -6.07 -58.31
N LEU A 17 -15.73 -5.68 -57.04
CA LEU A 17 -14.60 -5.98 -56.18
C LEU A 17 -14.96 -7.14 -55.26
N ASN A 18 -14.52 -8.35 -55.62
CA ASN A 18 -14.80 -9.57 -54.85
C ASN A 18 -13.60 -9.95 -53.98
N ARG A 19 -13.26 -9.08 -53.03
CA ARG A 19 -12.23 -9.32 -52.02
C ARG A 19 -12.54 -8.55 -50.75
N PHE A 20 -11.88 -8.90 -49.66
CA PHE A 20 -11.91 -8.08 -48.46
C PHE A 20 -11.29 -6.71 -48.76
N VAL A 21 -11.91 -5.67 -48.21
CA VAL A 21 -11.47 -4.28 -48.30
C VAL A 21 -11.22 -3.83 -46.87
N ASP A 22 -9.98 -3.44 -46.58
CA ASP A 22 -9.64 -2.93 -45.26
C ASP A 22 -10.23 -1.53 -45.02
N ILE A 23 -10.07 -1.03 -43.80
CA ILE A 23 -10.66 0.24 -43.41
C ILE A 23 -10.08 1.43 -44.18
N GLN A 24 -8.80 1.39 -44.53
CA GLN A 24 -8.15 2.50 -45.23
C GLN A 24 -8.69 2.58 -46.66
N GLU A 25 -8.68 1.46 -47.37
CA GLU A 25 -9.17 1.39 -48.73
C GLU A 25 -10.69 1.62 -48.81
N LEU A 26 -11.46 1.15 -47.83
CA LEU A 26 -12.88 1.47 -47.73
C LEU A 26 -13.11 2.98 -47.61
N CYS A 27 -12.31 3.67 -46.79
CA CYS A 27 -12.38 5.12 -46.65
C CYS A 27 -12.01 5.83 -47.96
N GLU A 28 -11.05 5.33 -48.73
CA GLU A 28 -10.71 5.86 -50.05
C GLU A 28 -11.87 5.69 -51.05
N PHE A 29 -12.49 4.49 -51.12
CA PHE A 29 -13.67 4.28 -51.96
C PHE A 29 -14.83 5.18 -51.57
N LEU A 30 -15.12 5.27 -50.26
CA LEU A 30 -16.13 6.17 -49.76
C LEU A 30 -15.77 7.61 -50.10
N GLY A 31 -14.51 8.01 -49.97
CA GLY A 31 -13.97 9.32 -50.34
C GLY A 31 -14.29 9.73 -51.77
N CYS A 32 -14.14 8.80 -52.71
CA CYS A 32 -14.44 8.99 -54.14
C CYS A 32 -15.93 8.89 -54.50
N ALA A 33 -16.77 8.31 -53.64
CA ALA A 33 -18.19 8.10 -53.94
C ALA A 33 -19.04 9.38 -53.79
N ASP A 34 -19.97 9.58 -54.72
CA ASP A 34 -21.00 10.64 -54.62
C ASP A 34 -22.21 10.22 -53.78
N VAL A 35 -22.62 8.95 -53.91
CA VAL A 35 -23.76 8.33 -53.21
C VAL A 35 -23.36 6.92 -52.77
N TYR A 36 -23.72 6.56 -51.55
CA TYR A 36 -23.54 5.21 -51.02
C TYR A 36 -24.88 4.47 -50.99
N VAL A 37 -24.91 3.21 -51.44
CA VAL A 37 -26.16 2.45 -51.60
C VAL A 37 -26.06 1.10 -50.87
N THR A 38 -27.04 0.79 -50.02
CA THR A 38 -27.12 -0.51 -49.29
C THR A 38 -28.50 -1.16 -49.46
N PRO A 39 -28.77 -1.81 -50.60
CA PRO A 39 -30.08 -2.39 -50.90
C PRO A 39 -30.14 -3.83 -50.39
N TYR A 40 -30.04 -4.00 -49.07
CA TYR A 40 -30.14 -5.31 -48.45
C TYR A 40 -31.52 -5.93 -48.68
N ARG A 41 -31.59 -7.26 -48.67
CA ARG A 41 -32.85 -8.00 -48.86
C ARG A 41 -33.48 -8.46 -47.54
N ASN A 42 -32.69 -8.49 -46.48
CA ASN A 42 -33.11 -8.94 -45.16
C ASN A 42 -33.25 -7.73 -44.23
N GLU A 43 -34.39 -7.65 -43.56
CA GLU A 43 -34.72 -6.58 -42.61
C GLU A 43 -33.96 -6.71 -41.28
N ALA A 44 -33.69 -7.95 -40.84
CA ALA A 44 -33.06 -8.27 -39.55
C ALA A 44 -31.54 -8.04 -39.53
N GLN A 45 -31.09 -6.88 -40.03
CA GLN A 45 -29.70 -6.43 -39.96
C GLN A 45 -29.57 -5.36 -38.87
N ILE A 46 -29.02 -5.77 -37.73
CA ILE A 46 -28.88 -4.93 -36.52
C ILE A 46 -27.68 -3.98 -36.58
N THR A 47 -26.72 -4.19 -37.49
CA THR A 47 -25.54 -3.35 -37.63
C THR A 47 -25.05 -3.31 -39.08
N SER A 48 -24.38 -2.22 -39.46
CA SER A 48 -23.64 -2.13 -40.72
C SER A 48 -22.46 -1.18 -40.56
N GLY A 49 -21.25 -1.76 -40.47
CA GLY A 49 -20.02 -0.96 -40.36
C GLY A 49 -19.83 -0.04 -41.57
N THR A 50 -20.07 -0.55 -42.79
CA THR A 50 -19.91 0.22 -44.02
C THR A 50 -20.91 1.38 -44.11
N LEU A 51 -22.13 1.22 -43.60
CA LEU A 51 -23.08 2.33 -43.46
C LEU A 51 -22.57 3.40 -42.48
N ALA A 52 -22.08 2.98 -41.31
CA ALA A 52 -21.53 3.88 -40.31
C ALA A 52 -20.35 4.69 -40.87
N TYR A 53 -19.43 4.06 -41.60
CA TYR A 53 -18.32 4.74 -42.26
C TYR A 53 -18.80 5.67 -43.39
N ALA A 54 -19.79 5.27 -44.19
CA ALA A 54 -20.33 6.12 -45.24
C ALA A 54 -20.93 7.40 -44.67
N MET A 55 -21.75 7.29 -43.62
CA MET A 55 -22.31 8.46 -42.91
C MET A 55 -21.21 9.27 -42.22
N GLY A 56 -20.23 8.60 -41.61
CA GLY A 56 -19.06 9.20 -40.98
C GLY A 56 -18.24 10.06 -41.94
N SER A 57 -18.08 9.59 -43.17
CA SER A 57 -17.43 10.33 -44.28
C SER A 57 -18.35 11.35 -44.95
N GLY A 58 -19.55 11.58 -44.39
CA GLY A 58 -20.53 12.53 -44.87
C GLY A 58 -21.07 12.18 -46.24
N LYS A 59 -21.23 10.89 -46.55
CA LYS A 59 -21.79 10.42 -47.83
C LYS A 59 -23.32 10.35 -47.73
N PRO A 60 -24.05 10.81 -48.76
CA PRO A 60 -25.48 10.65 -48.80
C PRO A 60 -25.80 9.18 -49.05
N VAL A 61 -26.72 8.61 -48.27
CA VAL A 61 -27.03 7.17 -48.29
C VAL A 61 -28.42 6.93 -48.84
N VAL A 62 -28.55 5.95 -49.73
CA VAL A 62 -29.82 5.32 -50.11
C VAL A 62 -29.82 3.87 -49.64
N SER A 63 -30.83 3.45 -48.87
CA SER A 63 -30.86 2.12 -48.27
C SER A 63 -32.26 1.54 -48.26
N THR A 64 -32.36 0.21 -48.22
CA THR A 64 -33.60 -0.48 -47.84
C THR A 64 -33.82 -0.40 -46.32
N PRO A 65 -35.06 -0.49 -45.79
CA PRO A 65 -35.34 -0.28 -44.37
C PRO A 65 -34.98 -1.48 -43.49
N TYR A 66 -33.71 -1.90 -43.46
CA TYR A 66 -33.25 -2.79 -42.40
C TYR A 66 -33.12 -2.01 -41.08
N TRP A 67 -33.20 -2.69 -39.93
CA TRP A 67 -33.32 -2.03 -38.62
C TRP A 67 -32.27 -0.94 -38.39
N TYR A 68 -30.99 -1.27 -38.62
CA TYR A 68 -29.91 -0.29 -38.46
C TYR A 68 -29.98 0.88 -39.44
N ALA A 69 -30.35 0.66 -40.72
CA ALA A 69 -30.53 1.76 -41.68
C ALA A 69 -31.70 2.66 -41.31
N THR A 70 -32.79 2.09 -40.80
CA THR A 70 -33.98 2.85 -40.40
C THR A 70 -33.64 3.84 -39.28
N GLU A 71 -32.89 3.40 -38.28
CA GLU A 71 -32.45 4.24 -37.18
C GLU A 71 -31.41 5.28 -37.62
N MET A 72 -30.38 4.85 -38.34
CA MET A 72 -29.26 5.70 -38.73
C MET A 72 -29.67 6.78 -39.75
N LEU A 73 -30.61 6.47 -40.66
CA LEU A 73 -31.03 7.37 -41.73
C LEU A 73 -32.29 8.18 -41.41
N ALA A 74 -32.89 8.00 -40.23
CA ALA A 74 -34.05 8.77 -39.78
C ALA A 74 -33.77 10.29 -39.76
N GLU A 75 -34.81 11.11 -39.62
CA GLU A 75 -34.69 12.58 -39.57
C GLU A 75 -33.98 13.18 -40.79
N GLY A 76 -34.14 12.53 -41.95
CA GLY A 76 -33.54 12.98 -43.21
C GLY A 76 -32.02 12.84 -43.27
N ARG A 77 -31.42 11.93 -42.49
CA ARG A 77 -30.00 11.55 -42.55
C ARG A 77 -29.67 10.63 -43.74
N GLY A 78 -30.68 10.08 -44.41
CA GLY A 78 -30.56 9.41 -45.69
C GLY A 78 -31.89 9.25 -46.39
N VAL A 79 -31.95 8.37 -47.38
CA VAL A 79 -33.16 8.04 -48.13
C VAL A 79 -33.43 6.55 -48.03
N ILE A 80 -34.68 6.20 -47.68
CA ILE A 80 -35.13 4.81 -47.57
C ILE A 80 -35.96 4.44 -48.80
N THR A 81 -35.72 3.23 -49.34
CA THR A 81 -36.46 2.66 -50.48
C THR A 81 -37.02 1.28 -50.13
N PRO A 82 -38.20 0.86 -50.63
CA PRO A 82 -38.75 -0.47 -50.34
C PRO A 82 -37.82 -1.62 -50.76
N PHE A 83 -37.91 -2.75 -50.06
CA PHE A 83 -37.19 -3.97 -50.40
C PHE A 83 -37.56 -4.48 -51.80
N GLY A 84 -36.56 -4.89 -52.59
CA GLY A 84 -36.78 -5.47 -53.91
C GLY A 84 -37.28 -4.51 -54.99
N ASP A 85 -37.46 -3.22 -54.69
CA ASP A 85 -37.93 -2.22 -55.65
C ASP A 85 -36.77 -1.48 -56.32
N ALA A 86 -36.33 -2.01 -57.46
CA ALA A 86 -35.28 -1.40 -58.27
C ALA A 86 -35.69 -0.04 -58.84
N LYS A 87 -36.97 0.18 -59.17
CA LYS A 87 -37.43 1.45 -59.76
C LYS A 87 -37.35 2.59 -58.74
N SER A 88 -37.84 2.34 -57.53
CA SER A 88 -37.75 3.31 -56.43
C SER A 88 -36.31 3.58 -56.02
N LEU A 89 -35.46 2.56 -56.01
CA LEU A 89 -34.03 2.75 -55.74
C LEU A 89 -33.38 3.66 -56.79
N THR A 90 -33.60 3.40 -58.08
CA THR A 90 -33.09 4.22 -59.17
C THR A 90 -33.60 5.66 -59.10
N ALA A 91 -34.90 5.87 -58.88
CA ALA A 91 -35.48 7.19 -58.77
C ALA A 91 -34.86 8.02 -57.63
N ASN A 92 -34.66 7.42 -56.45
CA ASN A 92 -34.05 8.08 -55.31
C ASN A 92 -32.57 8.41 -55.51
N VAL A 93 -31.80 7.51 -56.14
CA VAL A 93 -30.39 7.77 -56.47
C VAL A 93 -30.28 8.92 -57.48
N LEU A 94 -31.07 8.89 -58.57
CA LEU A 94 -31.06 9.96 -59.57
C LEU A 94 -31.51 11.31 -58.99
N ALA A 95 -32.52 11.31 -58.11
CA ALA A 95 -32.96 12.52 -57.43
C ALA A 95 -31.84 13.17 -56.59
N LEU A 96 -31.01 12.37 -55.91
CA LEU A 96 -29.87 12.89 -55.16
C LEU A 96 -28.71 13.36 -56.05
N LEU A 97 -28.50 12.71 -57.20
CA LEU A 97 -27.46 13.13 -58.15
C LEU A 97 -27.82 14.44 -58.84
N ASN A 98 -29.11 14.63 -59.18
CA ASN A 98 -29.62 15.81 -59.87
C ASN A 98 -29.90 17.02 -58.96
N ASP A 99 -29.92 16.85 -57.62
CA ASP A 99 -30.14 17.93 -56.65
C ASP A 99 -28.95 18.04 -55.67
N PRO A 100 -27.93 18.87 -56.00
CA PRO A 100 -26.78 19.09 -55.14
C PRO A 100 -27.15 19.68 -53.76
N VAL A 101 -28.18 20.53 -53.69
CA VAL A 101 -28.58 21.20 -52.44
C VAL A 101 -29.12 20.17 -51.45
N ARG A 102 -30.06 19.35 -51.90
CA ARG A 102 -30.62 18.25 -51.08
C ARG A 102 -29.53 17.25 -50.70
N ARG A 103 -28.63 16.93 -51.63
CA ARG A 103 -27.48 16.05 -51.38
C ARG A 103 -26.61 16.60 -50.26
N HIS A 104 -26.19 17.86 -50.31
CA HIS A 104 -25.36 18.49 -49.27
C HIS A 104 -26.07 18.56 -47.91
N ALA A 105 -27.39 18.82 -47.89
CA ALA A 105 -28.16 18.84 -46.65
C ALA A 105 -28.18 17.48 -45.95
N ILE A 106 -28.40 16.38 -46.69
CA ILE A 106 -28.37 15.01 -46.16
C ILE A 106 -26.97 14.66 -45.65
N ARG A 107 -25.93 14.96 -46.44
CA ARG A 107 -24.52 14.74 -46.07
C ARG A 107 -24.17 15.38 -44.74
N LYS A 108 -24.56 16.65 -44.56
CA LYS A 108 -24.29 17.41 -43.33
C LYS A 108 -24.97 16.78 -42.11
N ARG A 109 -26.25 16.43 -42.22
CA ARG A 109 -26.99 15.78 -41.13
C ARG A 109 -26.39 14.43 -40.75
N ALA A 110 -26.09 13.59 -41.72
CA ALA A 110 -25.46 12.29 -41.49
C ALA A 110 -24.08 12.44 -40.81
N HIS A 111 -23.24 13.34 -41.31
CA HIS A 111 -21.92 13.56 -40.75
C HIS A 111 -21.97 14.06 -39.30
N LEU A 112 -22.82 15.06 -39.02
CA LEU A 112 -22.98 15.61 -37.68
C LEU A 112 -23.47 14.56 -36.68
N PHE A 113 -24.48 13.75 -37.06
CA PHE A 113 -25.00 12.69 -36.21
C PHE A 113 -23.93 11.66 -35.81
N THR A 114 -23.03 11.31 -36.74
CA THR A 114 -21.96 10.35 -36.44
C THR A 114 -20.81 10.90 -35.60
N ARG A 115 -20.73 12.21 -35.34
CA ARG A 115 -19.59 12.80 -34.60
C ARG A 115 -19.50 12.34 -33.16
N ASP A 116 -20.63 12.02 -32.54
CA ASP A 116 -20.65 11.53 -31.16
C ASP A 116 -20.23 10.04 -31.08
N ALA A 117 -20.25 9.32 -32.21
CA ALA A 117 -19.87 7.92 -32.29
C ALA A 117 -18.40 7.68 -32.69
N VAL A 118 -17.58 8.74 -32.81
CA VAL A 118 -16.14 8.59 -33.11
C VAL A 118 -15.38 8.03 -31.91
N TRP A 119 -14.30 7.29 -32.18
CA TRP A 119 -13.63 6.52 -31.13
C TRP A 119 -13.05 7.36 -29.99
N SER A 120 -12.59 8.58 -30.28
CA SER A 120 -12.13 9.50 -29.23
C SER A 120 -13.24 9.94 -28.27
N LYS A 121 -14.49 10.06 -28.74
CA LYS A 121 -15.65 10.38 -27.90
C LYS A 121 -16.10 9.16 -27.10
N VAL A 122 -16.21 8.00 -27.75
CA VAL A 122 -16.58 6.76 -27.07
C VAL A 122 -15.58 6.41 -25.97
N ALA A 123 -14.27 6.53 -26.25
CA ALA A 123 -13.24 6.29 -25.24
C ALA A 123 -13.35 7.23 -24.02
N GLN A 124 -13.72 8.50 -24.22
CA GLN A 124 -13.97 9.44 -23.11
C GLN A 124 -15.16 9.01 -22.26
N GLU A 125 -16.25 8.53 -22.87
CA GLU A 125 -17.41 8.03 -22.12
C GLU A 125 -17.07 6.77 -21.31
N TYR A 126 -16.29 5.85 -21.86
CA TYR A 126 -15.78 4.69 -21.09
C TYR A 126 -14.91 5.13 -19.90
N PHE A 127 -14.03 6.13 -20.10
CA PHE A 127 -13.19 6.64 -19.04
C PHE A 127 -14.01 7.23 -17.88
N LYS A 128 -15.11 7.94 -18.18
CA LYS A 128 -16.04 8.44 -17.15
C LYS A 128 -16.66 7.29 -16.36
N VAL A 129 -17.16 6.25 -17.04
CA VAL A 129 -17.75 5.08 -16.37
C VAL A 129 -16.73 4.38 -15.47
N PHE A 130 -15.48 4.22 -15.92
CA PHE A 130 -14.42 3.62 -15.11
C PHE A 130 -14.04 4.49 -13.91
N ALA A 131 -13.95 5.81 -14.09
CA ALA A 131 -13.68 6.74 -12.99
C ALA A 131 -14.80 6.70 -11.94
N GLU A 132 -16.07 6.73 -12.37
CA GLU A 132 -17.23 6.61 -11.48
C GLU A 132 -17.25 5.26 -10.73
N ALA A 133 -16.95 4.16 -11.42
CA ALA A 133 -16.88 2.84 -10.80
C ALA A 133 -15.77 2.77 -9.74
N LYS A 134 -14.59 3.35 -10.03
CA LYS A 134 -13.46 3.43 -9.10
C LYS A 134 -13.83 4.24 -7.86
N GLU A 135 -14.41 5.44 -8.03
CA GLU A 135 -14.82 6.29 -6.91
C GLU A 135 -15.87 5.61 -6.03
N ARG A 136 -16.86 4.94 -6.64
CA ARG A 136 -17.88 4.19 -5.90
C ARG A 136 -17.26 3.03 -5.11
N GLY A 137 -16.35 2.27 -5.71
CA GLY A 137 -15.63 1.18 -5.04
C GLY A 137 -14.79 1.66 -3.85
N GLN A 138 -14.13 2.81 -3.98
CA GLN A 138 -13.37 3.41 -2.88
C GLN A 138 -14.26 3.87 -1.72
N ARG A 139 -15.45 4.43 -2.00
CA ARG A 139 -16.38 4.92 -0.97
C ARG A 139 -17.17 3.79 -0.30
N GLN A 140 -17.58 2.78 -1.07
CA GLN A 140 -18.43 1.68 -0.62
C GLN A 140 -17.86 0.34 -1.12
N PRO A 141 -16.78 -0.18 -0.50
CA PRO A 141 -16.27 -1.49 -0.86
C PRO A 141 -17.33 -2.55 -0.51
N THR A 142 -17.92 -3.16 -1.53
CA THR A 142 -18.71 -4.37 -1.36
C THR A 142 -17.79 -5.47 -0.85
N GLN A 143 -18.11 -6.07 0.30
CA GLN A 143 -17.43 -7.27 0.80
C GLN A 143 -17.55 -8.39 -0.24
N ARG A 144 -16.56 -8.53 -1.14
CA ARG A 144 -16.52 -9.60 -2.15
C ARG A 144 -16.26 -10.96 -1.50
N PHE A 145 -15.64 -10.96 -0.32
CA PHE A 145 -15.44 -12.14 0.50
C PHE A 145 -16.14 -11.95 1.84
N ARG A 146 -17.23 -12.69 2.07
CA ARG A 146 -17.70 -12.94 3.44
C ARG A 146 -16.71 -13.91 4.06
N ALA A 147 -15.67 -13.41 4.72
CA ALA A 147 -14.97 -14.24 5.68
C ALA A 147 -16.01 -14.73 6.69
N ARG A 148 -16.03 -16.04 6.91
CA ARG A 148 -16.82 -16.67 7.94
C ARG A 148 -16.46 -15.96 9.24
N ALA A 149 -17.44 -15.34 9.91
CA ALA A 149 -17.21 -14.55 11.11
C ALA A 149 -16.31 -15.34 12.07
N ILE A 150 -15.06 -14.92 12.19
CA ILE A 150 -14.15 -15.45 13.20
C ILE A 150 -14.73 -14.93 14.51
N LEU A 151 -15.17 -15.86 15.35
CA LEU A 151 -15.65 -15.60 16.71
C LEU A 151 -14.66 -14.68 17.45
N PRO A 152 -15.10 -13.91 18.47
CA PRO A 152 -14.20 -13.03 19.22
C PRO A 152 -13.04 -13.85 19.80
N ALA A 153 -11.86 -13.69 19.20
CA ALA A 153 -10.71 -14.57 19.42
C ALA A 153 -9.82 -14.11 20.57
N THR A 154 -10.40 -13.59 21.66
CA THR A 154 -9.66 -13.32 22.90
C THR A 154 -9.30 -14.61 23.65
N ALA A 155 -9.92 -15.75 23.29
CA ALA A 155 -9.65 -17.08 23.87
C ALA A 155 -8.95 -18.07 22.90
N ALA A 156 -8.79 -17.72 21.62
CA ALA A 156 -8.10 -18.60 20.68
C ALA A 156 -6.59 -18.64 20.97
N PRO A 157 -5.91 -19.79 20.82
CA PRO A 157 -4.46 -19.85 20.96
C PRO A 157 -3.80 -18.93 19.94
N LEU A 158 -2.71 -18.26 20.35
CA LEU A 158 -1.87 -17.52 19.39
C LEU A 158 -1.23 -18.50 18.42
N PRO A 159 -1.04 -18.13 17.14
CA PRO A 159 -0.25 -18.91 16.20
C PRO A 159 1.17 -19.17 16.73
N GLU A 160 1.76 -20.29 16.32
CA GLU A 160 3.18 -20.54 16.54
C GLU A 160 4.03 -19.56 15.72
N ILE A 161 5.17 -19.16 16.28
CA ILE A 161 6.11 -18.29 15.57
C ILE A 161 6.84 -19.13 14.51
N ASN A 162 6.55 -18.86 13.24
CA ASN A 162 7.18 -19.53 12.10
C ASN A 162 8.17 -18.58 11.39
N LEU A 163 9.47 -18.88 11.47
CA LEU A 163 10.53 -18.07 10.86
C LEU A 163 10.91 -18.50 9.44
N GLU A 164 10.19 -19.44 8.82
CA GLU A 164 10.62 -20.03 7.55
C GLU A 164 10.65 -19.03 6.40
N HIS A 165 9.66 -18.15 6.30
CA HIS A 165 9.71 -17.08 5.30
C HIS A 165 10.84 -16.08 5.57
N LEU A 166 11.07 -15.68 6.83
CA LEU A 166 12.19 -14.80 7.18
C LEU A 166 13.54 -15.41 6.79
N ARG A 167 13.72 -16.71 7.03
CA ARG A 167 14.91 -17.47 6.60
C ARG A 167 15.03 -17.51 5.07
N ARG A 168 13.93 -17.64 4.34
CA ARG A 168 13.90 -17.61 2.87
C ARG A 168 14.33 -16.25 2.31
N MET A 169 13.97 -15.17 2.99
CA MET A 169 14.31 -13.79 2.64
C MET A 169 15.73 -13.40 3.08
N THR A 170 16.39 -14.20 3.91
CA THR A 170 17.73 -13.92 4.44
C THR A 170 18.79 -14.68 3.67
N ASP A 171 19.79 -13.98 3.15
CA ASP A 171 20.98 -14.58 2.54
C ASP A 171 22.22 -14.40 3.43
N SER A 172 23.42 -14.67 2.89
CA SER A 172 24.67 -14.51 3.65
C SER A 172 25.01 -13.06 4.01
N THR A 173 24.35 -12.08 3.39
CA THR A 173 24.60 -10.65 3.57
C THR A 173 23.62 -10.06 4.57
N GLY A 174 22.33 -10.37 4.44
CA GLY A 174 21.29 -9.85 5.32
C GLY A 174 19.89 -10.22 4.84
N LEU A 175 18.90 -9.50 5.34
CA LEU A 175 17.52 -9.62 4.91
C LEU A 175 17.25 -8.82 3.62
N LEU A 176 16.68 -9.47 2.62
CA LEU A 176 16.18 -8.83 1.40
C LEU A 176 14.88 -8.07 1.69
N GLN A 177 14.70 -6.91 1.07
CA GLN A 177 13.59 -6.01 1.37
C GLN A 177 12.23 -6.52 0.82
N HIS A 178 12.20 -6.93 -0.44
CA HIS A 178 10.97 -7.17 -1.19
C HIS A 178 10.80 -8.61 -1.64
N SER A 179 9.55 -9.03 -1.80
CA SER A 179 9.18 -10.30 -2.41
C SER A 179 8.06 -10.09 -3.42
N LYS A 180 7.98 -11.02 -4.39
CA LYS A 180 6.80 -11.19 -5.24
C LYS A 180 6.05 -12.39 -4.72
N PHE A 181 4.87 -12.15 -4.16
CA PHE A 181 4.17 -13.13 -3.33
C PHE A 181 5.07 -13.60 -2.19
N ASN A 182 5.45 -14.87 -2.16
CA ASN A 182 6.30 -15.46 -1.12
C ASN A 182 7.74 -15.77 -1.58
N ILE A 183 8.14 -15.24 -2.75
CA ILE A 183 9.44 -15.44 -3.38
C ILE A 183 10.27 -14.15 -3.27
N PRO A 184 11.50 -14.19 -2.69
CA PRO A 184 12.36 -13.01 -2.61
C PRO A 184 12.60 -12.37 -3.98
N ASP A 185 12.39 -11.05 -4.09
CA ASP A 185 12.54 -10.31 -5.35
C ASP A 185 13.96 -9.77 -5.48
N ARG A 186 14.80 -10.53 -6.18
CA ARG A 186 16.22 -10.22 -6.41
C ARG A 186 16.47 -8.99 -7.30
N ALA A 187 15.42 -8.35 -7.80
CA ALA A 187 15.52 -7.01 -8.38
C ALA A 187 15.85 -5.94 -7.33
N HIS A 188 15.59 -6.24 -6.06
CA HIS A 188 15.87 -5.39 -4.90
C HIS A 188 16.91 -6.06 -4.00
N GLY A 189 17.62 -5.25 -3.23
CA GLY A 189 18.66 -5.74 -2.32
C GLY A 189 18.23 -5.70 -0.86
N HIS A 190 19.11 -5.18 -0.01
CA HIS A 190 19.03 -5.27 1.45
C HIS A 190 18.98 -3.89 2.06
N TYR A 191 18.03 -3.66 2.98
CA TYR A 191 17.89 -2.37 3.62
C TYR A 191 18.26 -2.42 5.11
N THR A 192 18.87 -1.34 5.62
CA THR A 192 19.29 -1.23 7.03
C THR A 192 18.11 -1.25 7.99
N ASP A 193 16.99 -0.62 7.62
CA ASP A 193 15.76 -0.62 8.43
C ASP A 193 15.21 -2.04 8.67
N ASP A 194 15.17 -2.88 7.64
CA ASP A 194 14.72 -4.27 7.71
C ASP A 194 15.69 -5.16 8.47
N ASN A 195 17.00 -5.02 8.21
CA ASN A 195 18.02 -5.76 8.95
C ASN A 195 18.05 -5.36 10.43
N ALA A 196 17.80 -4.08 10.76
CA ALA A 196 17.66 -3.62 12.13
C ALA A 196 16.44 -4.25 12.83
N ARG A 197 15.26 -4.24 12.20
CA ARG A 197 14.06 -4.91 12.74
C ARG A 197 14.27 -6.41 12.92
N ALA A 198 14.93 -7.06 11.96
CA ALA A 198 15.23 -8.48 12.03
C ALA A 198 16.19 -8.81 13.18
N LEU A 199 17.19 -7.95 13.43
CA LEU A 199 18.06 -8.06 14.61
C LEU A 199 17.28 -7.91 15.93
N VAL A 200 16.36 -6.94 16.01
CA VAL A 200 15.48 -6.79 17.19
C VAL A 200 14.69 -8.07 17.43
N LEU A 201 14.08 -8.65 16.40
CA LEU A 201 13.31 -9.88 16.50
C LEU A 201 14.17 -11.04 17.00
N THR A 202 15.32 -11.29 16.37
CA THR A 202 16.16 -12.45 16.70
C THR A 202 16.81 -12.35 18.08
N VAL A 203 17.02 -11.15 18.61
CA VAL A 203 17.46 -10.93 19.99
C VAL A 203 16.28 -11.06 20.96
N SER A 204 15.14 -10.48 20.65
CA SER A 204 14.01 -10.39 21.60
C SER A 204 13.20 -11.68 21.70
N ALA A 205 13.22 -12.54 20.69
CA ALA A 205 12.42 -13.77 20.64
C ALA A 205 13.18 -15.02 21.14
N GLN A 206 14.40 -14.89 21.66
CA GLN A 206 15.23 -16.05 22.02
C GLN A 206 14.62 -16.94 23.09
N ASP A 207 13.97 -16.35 24.10
CA ASP A 207 13.29 -17.13 25.14
C ASP A 207 12.09 -17.93 24.58
N LEU A 208 11.41 -17.36 23.58
CA LEU A 208 10.28 -18.00 22.90
C LEU A 208 10.73 -19.07 21.90
N LEU A 209 11.94 -18.94 21.37
CA LEU A 209 12.50 -19.75 20.28
C LEU A 209 13.81 -20.43 20.69
N SER A 210 13.93 -20.82 21.96
CA SER A 210 15.17 -21.35 22.54
C SER A 210 15.68 -22.65 21.88
N GLN A 211 14.81 -23.34 21.14
CA GLN A 211 15.13 -24.57 20.40
C GLN A 211 15.49 -24.31 18.93
N ASP A 212 15.50 -23.07 18.47
CA ASP A 212 15.85 -22.72 17.09
C ASP A 212 17.35 -22.43 16.96
N ASP A 213 18.11 -23.43 16.53
CA ASP A 213 19.56 -23.35 16.34
C ASP A 213 19.99 -22.30 15.29
N ARG A 214 19.09 -21.87 14.40
CA ARG A 214 19.41 -20.89 13.33
C ARG A 214 19.25 -19.45 13.80
N LEU A 215 18.50 -19.20 14.87
CA LEU A 215 18.19 -17.86 15.35
C LEU A 215 19.47 -17.06 15.67
N ALA A 216 20.43 -17.70 16.34
CA ALA A 216 21.72 -17.09 16.66
C ALA A 216 22.51 -16.70 15.40
N SER A 217 22.52 -17.56 14.38
CA SER A 217 23.23 -17.28 13.12
C SER A 217 22.60 -16.11 12.35
N MET A 218 21.27 -15.97 12.38
CA MET A 218 20.55 -14.84 11.79
C MET A 218 20.86 -13.54 12.54
N SER A 219 20.87 -13.56 13.87
CA SER A 219 21.29 -12.40 14.68
C SER A 219 22.69 -11.90 14.32
N VAL A 220 23.65 -12.82 14.16
CA VAL A 220 25.02 -12.49 13.72
C VAL A 220 25.02 -11.90 12.31
N CYS A 221 24.24 -12.45 11.38
CA CYS A 221 24.11 -11.94 10.02
C CYS A 221 23.63 -10.48 10.00
N TYR A 222 22.52 -10.19 10.70
CA TYR A 222 21.94 -8.84 10.72
C TYR A 222 22.83 -7.83 11.45
N LEU A 223 23.47 -8.21 12.56
CA LEU A 223 24.45 -7.36 13.24
C LEU A 223 25.67 -7.09 12.34
N GLY A 224 26.12 -8.09 11.60
CA GLY A 224 27.18 -7.94 10.58
C GLY A 224 26.79 -6.98 9.46
N PHE A 225 25.54 -7.04 8.98
CA PHE A 225 25.01 -6.08 8.00
C PHE A 225 25.07 -4.65 8.54
N LEU A 226 24.56 -4.40 9.76
CA LEU A 226 24.62 -3.07 10.39
C LEU A 226 26.07 -2.60 10.57
N ALA A 227 26.99 -3.50 10.94
CA ALA A 227 28.41 -3.17 11.05
C ALA A 227 29.01 -2.70 9.71
N HIS A 228 28.58 -3.33 8.60
CA HIS A 228 29.01 -2.95 7.26
C HIS A 228 28.35 -1.65 6.76
N ALA A 229 27.10 -1.39 7.16
CA ALA A 229 26.35 -0.20 6.79
C ALA A 229 26.87 1.09 7.44
N LEU A 230 27.53 1.01 8.60
CA LEU A 230 28.01 2.18 9.32
C LEU A 230 29.18 2.86 8.59
N ASN A 231 28.94 4.03 8.04
CA ASN A 231 29.99 4.87 7.46
C ASN A 231 30.83 5.50 8.59
N PRO A 232 32.14 5.21 8.67
CA PRO A 232 33.00 5.74 9.73
C PRO A 232 33.23 7.25 9.64
N GLY A 233 33.12 7.86 8.45
CA GLY A 233 33.34 9.28 8.24
C GLY A 233 32.17 10.15 8.69
N THR A 234 30.93 9.68 8.49
CA THR A 234 29.72 10.42 8.83
C THR A 234 29.04 9.94 10.11
N ALA A 235 29.47 8.79 10.65
CA ALA A 235 28.78 8.08 11.74
C ALA A 235 27.31 7.73 11.43
N ARG A 236 26.94 7.71 10.15
CA ARG A 236 25.60 7.33 9.68
C ARG A 236 25.59 5.95 9.03
N PHE A 237 24.49 5.23 9.20
CA PHE A 237 24.24 4.00 8.46
C PHE A 237 23.72 4.33 7.06
N LEU A 238 24.37 3.75 6.05
CA LEU A 238 23.79 3.62 4.72
C LEU A 238 22.57 2.70 4.82
N ASN A 239 21.52 2.97 4.07
CA ASN A 239 20.28 2.22 4.05
C ASN A 239 20.22 1.23 2.88
N PHE A 240 20.46 1.68 1.66
CA PHE A 240 20.19 0.93 0.44
C PHE A 240 21.44 0.22 -0.09
N MET A 241 21.46 -1.10 0.09
CA MET A 241 22.40 -1.98 -0.60
C MET A 241 21.67 -2.69 -1.74
N SER A 242 22.20 -2.61 -2.95
CA SER A 242 21.72 -3.34 -4.12
C SER A 242 21.92 -4.86 -3.98
N TYR A 243 21.23 -5.65 -4.80
CA TYR A 243 21.39 -7.11 -4.79
C TYR A 243 22.83 -7.56 -5.14
N ASP A 244 23.58 -6.78 -5.93
CA ASP A 244 25.01 -7.00 -6.22
C ASP A 244 25.95 -6.43 -5.14
N ARG A 245 25.41 -6.08 -3.97
CA ARG A 245 26.12 -5.68 -2.74
C ARG A 245 26.89 -4.38 -2.89
N ARG A 246 26.27 -3.39 -3.56
CA ARG A 246 26.80 -2.03 -3.68
C ARG A 246 25.88 -1.08 -2.93
N TRP A 247 26.49 -0.17 -2.18
CA TRP A 247 25.75 0.93 -1.57
C TRP A 247 25.31 1.92 -2.63
N GLU A 248 24.02 2.21 -2.70
CA GLU A 248 23.42 3.05 -3.75
C GLU A 248 23.29 4.53 -3.32
N GLU A 249 23.67 4.84 -2.09
CA GLU A 249 23.62 6.19 -1.53
C GLU A 249 24.93 6.59 -0.84
N ALA A 250 25.13 7.90 -0.72
CA ALA A 250 26.30 8.47 -0.04
C ALA A 250 26.07 8.64 1.48
N GLU A 251 24.82 8.84 1.88
CA GLU A 251 24.40 9.08 3.27
C GLU A 251 22.97 8.54 3.45
N GLY A 252 22.74 7.76 4.51
CA GLY A 252 21.41 7.21 4.80
C GLY A 252 20.52 8.16 5.60
N SER A 253 19.23 7.81 5.67
CA SER A 253 18.20 8.61 6.30
C SER A 253 18.31 8.66 7.84
N GLU A 254 17.62 9.63 8.46
CA GLU A 254 17.45 9.62 9.92
C GLU A 254 16.64 8.39 10.39
N ASP A 255 15.71 7.90 9.57
CA ASP A 255 14.87 6.73 9.90
C ASP A 255 15.72 5.46 10.01
N SER A 256 16.59 5.21 9.02
CA SER A 256 17.52 4.06 9.06
C SER A 256 18.50 4.17 10.23
N GLN A 257 18.99 5.38 10.53
CA GLN A 257 19.83 5.63 11.70
C GLN A 257 19.09 5.33 13.02
N GLY A 258 17.84 5.79 13.16
CA GLY A 258 17.01 5.57 14.33
C GLY A 258 16.72 4.09 14.56
N ARG A 259 16.39 3.33 13.50
CA ARG A 259 16.17 1.88 13.56
C ARG A 259 17.44 1.11 13.90
N ALA A 260 18.58 1.48 13.33
CA ALA A 260 19.86 0.86 13.67
C ALA A 260 20.23 1.11 15.15
N LEU A 261 20.04 2.32 15.67
CA LEU A 261 20.24 2.61 17.09
C LEU A 261 19.27 1.85 17.99
N TRP A 262 18.00 1.70 17.57
CA TRP A 262 17.04 0.84 18.25
C TRP A 262 17.53 -0.60 18.35
N ALA A 263 17.92 -1.20 17.22
CA ALA A 263 18.39 -2.57 17.15
C ALA A 263 19.66 -2.79 17.99
N LEU A 264 20.67 -1.93 17.83
CA LEU A 264 21.92 -2.03 18.58
C LEU A 264 21.68 -1.89 20.09
N GLY A 265 20.82 -0.96 20.51
CA GLY A 265 20.47 -0.78 21.92
C GLY A 265 19.77 -2.01 22.51
N VAL A 266 18.81 -2.59 21.78
CA VAL A 266 18.14 -3.84 22.17
C VAL A 266 19.15 -4.99 22.27
N THR A 267 20.05 -5.13 21.29
CA THR A 267 21.13 -6.14 21.32
C THR A 267 22.03 -5.98 22.53
N VAL A 268 22.42 -4.75 22.89
CA VAL A 268 23.22 -4.51 24.11
C VAL A 268 22.47 -4.90 25.38
N GLY A 269 21.17 -4.59 25.45
CA GLY A 269 20.35 -4.90 26.62
C GLY A 269 20.07 -6.38 26.81
N HIS A 270 19.89 -7.14 25.72
CA HIS A 270 19.24 -8.44 25.77
C HIS A 270 20.00 -9.59 25.12
N ALA A 271 21.04 -9.34 24.30
CA ALA A 271 21.75 -10.44 23.66
C ALA A 271 22.52 -11.29 24.69
N PRO A 272 22.43 -12.63 24.62
CA PRO A 272 23.11 -13.55 25.54
C PRO A 272 24.59 -13.71 25.17
N ASP A 273 24.91 -13.57 23.88
CA ASP A 273 26.27 -13.70 23.39
C ASP A 273 27.09 -12.43 23.69
N LYS A 274 28.19 -12.62 24.41
CA LYS A 274 29.08 -11.52 24.79
C LYS A 274 29.72 -10.85 23.58
N GLY A 275 30.01 -11.60 22.51
CA GLY A 275 30.57 -11.07 21.27
C GLY A 275 29.63 -10.08 20.60
N GLN A 276 28.36 -10.45 20.45
CA GLN A 276 27.30 -9.59 19.93
C GLN A 276 27.11 -8.34 20.80
N VAL A 277 27.09 -8.48 22.13
CA VAL A 277 26.98 -7.31 23.04
C VAL A 277 28.15 -6.35 22.83
N VAL A 278 29.39 -6.83 22.74
CA VAL A 278 30.58 -5.99 22.53
C VAL A 278 30.54 -5.30 21.16
N ALA A 279 30.21 -6.05 20.09
CA ALA A 279 30.10 -5.49 18.75
C ALA A 279 29.00 -4.42 18.66
N ALA A 280 27.81 -4.71 19.21
CA ALA A 280 26.70 -3.78 19.24
C ALA A 280 27.01 -2.53 20.06
N THR A 281 27.68 -2.67 21.22
CA THR A 281 28.12 -1.54 22.06
C THR A 281 29.07 -0.62 21.28
N SER A 282 30.04 -1.19 20.56
CA SER A 282 30.99 -0.43 19.75
C SER A 282 30.30 0.36 18.64
N LEU A 283 29.38 -0.28 17.90
CA LEU A 283 28.61 0.37 16.84
C LEU A 283 27.67 1.44 17.39
N PHE A 284 26.97 1.15 18.50
CA PHE A 284 26.05 2.07 19.15
C PHE A 284 26.76 3.37 19.55
N ASN A 285 27.91 3.26 20.22
CA ASN A 285 28.68 4.43 20.66
C ASN A 285 29.22 5.27 19.50
N ARG A 286 29.57 4.63 18.38
CA ARG A 286 30.00 5.34 17.17
C ARG A 286 28.85 6.04 16.46
N ALA A 287 27.67 5.44 16.44
CA ALA A 287 26.50 5.94 15.71
C ALA A 287 25.65 6.96 16.51
N LEU A 288 25.69 6.90 17.84
CA LEU A 288 24.85 7.72 18.72
C LEU A 288 25.01 9.24 18.53
N PRO A 289 26.22 9.80 18.31
CA PRO A 289 26.38 11.24 18.12
C PRO A 289 25.56 11.81 16.95
N ALA A 290 25.36 11.05 15.87
CA ALA A 290 24.57 11.50 14.72
C ALA A 290 23.11 11.80 15.11
N ALA A 291 22.56 11.09 16.11
CA ALA A 291 21.19 11.30 16.59
C ALA A 291 20.98 12.69 17.23
N GLU A 292 22.03 13.33 17.75
CA GLU A 292 21.91 14.68 18.32
C GLU A 292 21.43 15.71 17.28
N THR A 293 21.57 15.42 15.99
CA THR A 293 21.15 16.30 14.87
C THR A 293 19.76 16.00 14.31
N PHE A 294 19.07 14.96 14.80
CA PHE A 294 17.79 14.54 14.23
C PHE A 294 16.73 15.64 14.24
N SER A 295 16.01 15.72 13.12
CA SER A 295 14.90 16.61 12.86
C SER A 295 13.56 15.86 12.81
N HIS A 296 13.57 14.58 12.44
CA HIS A 296 12.37 13.75 12.31
C HIS A 296 11.98 13.09 13.64
N PRO A 297 10.71 13.19 14.07
CA PRO A 297 10.27 12.63 15.34
C PRO A 297 10.35 11.10 15.44
N ARG A 298 10.04 10.36 14.35
CA ARG A 298 10.11 8.89 14.35
C ARG A 298 11.53 8.37 14.55
N ALA A 299 12.50 8.94 13.85
CA ALA A 299 13.92 8.64 14.04
C ALA A 299 14.36 8.87 15.50
N SER A 300 13.92 9.99 16.09
CA SER A 300 14.17 10.32 17.50
C SER A 300 13.53 9.32 18.46
N ALA A 301 12.29 8.89 18.19
CA ALA A 301 11.58 7.92 19.01
C ALA A 301 12.25 6.54 18.99
N LEU A 302 12.63 6.05 17.81
CA LEU A 302 13.34 4.77 17.66
C LEU A 302 14.70 4.80 18.35
N ALA A 303 15.47 5.87 18.16
CA ALA A 303 16.73 6.06 18.87
C ALA A 303 16.55 6.10 20.39
N LEU A 304 15.50 6.74 20.90
CA LEU A 304 15.17 6.75 22.33
C LEU A 304 14.91 5.35 22.88
N ILE A 305 14.11 4.54 22.19
CA ILE A 305 13.84 3.16 22.59
C ILE A 305 15.15 2.36 22.65
N GLY A 306 16.04 2.52 21.66
CA GLY A 306 17.38 1.92 21.66
C GLY A 306 18.26 2.39 22.82
N ILE A 307 18.34 3.70 23.05
CA ILE A 307 19.12 4.28 24.15
C ILE A 307 18.63 3.76 25.50
N ASN A 308 17.32 3.63 25.67
CA ASN A 308 16.73 3.09 26.88
C ASN A 308 17.14 1.63 27.14
N ALA A 309 17.10 0.78 26.11
CA ALA A 309 17.58 -0.60 26.22
C ALA A 309 19.09 -0.67 26.54
N TYR A 310 19.90 0.18 25.89
CA TYR A 310 21.34 0.30 26.17
C TYR A 310 21.61 0.72 27.63
N LEU A 311 20.88 1.73 28.12
CA LEU A 311 21.02 2.24 29.49
C LEU A 311 20.56 1.23 30.55
N GLY A 312 19.73 0.25 30.19
CA GLY A 312 19.41 -0.88 31.07
C GLY A 312 20.65 -1.67 31.50
N ARG A 313 21.67 -1.75 30.62
CA ARG A 313 22.96 -2.37 30.93
C ARG A 313 24.00 -1.37 31.41
N PHE A 314 24.01 -0.16 30.84
CA PHE A 314 25.02 0.88 31.10
C PHE A 314 24.40 2.15 31.71
N ALA A 315 23.74 2.02 32.86
CA ALA A 315 23.00 3.12 33.51
C ALA A 315 23.85 4.37 33.82
N GLY A 316 25.17 4.22 33.94
CA GLY A 316 26.12 5.30 34.21
C GLY A 316 26.59 6.10 32.98
N ASP A 317 26.20 5.73 31.76
CA ASP A 317 26.64 6.43 30.55
C ASP A 317 25.99 7.82 30.43
N SER A 318 26.77 8.84 30.78
CA SER A 318 26.30 10.23 30.78
C SER A 318 26.07 10.79 29.37
N GLY A 319 26.77 10.29 28.36
CA GLY A 319 26.61 10.67 26.97
C GLY A 319 25.25 10.20 26.44
N ALA A 320 24.96 8.91 26.61
CA ALA A 320 23.68 8.34 26.21
C ALA A 320 22.49 8.99 26.93
N ARG A 321 22.59 9.25 28.25
CA ARG A 321 21.54 9.97 29.00
C ARG A 321 21.35 11.40 28.50
N ARG A 322 22.41 12.10 28.08
CA ARG A 322 22.32 13.45 27.52
C ARG A 322 21.58 13.41 26.18
N THR A 323 21.95 12.49 25.28
CA THR A 323 21.28 12.33 23.98
C THR A 323 19.81 11.96 24.16
N ALA A 324 19.48 11.04 25.07
CA ALA A 324 18.08 10.71 25.38
C ALA A 324 17.28 11.94 25.84
N ARG A 325 17.82 12.72 26.79
CA ARG A 325 17.14 13.95 27.24
C ARG A 325 16.96 14.97 26.13
N LEU A 326 17.93 15.09 25.21
CA LEU A 326 17.85 15.99 24.06
C LEU A 326 16.70 15.59 23.13
N LEU A 327 16.66 14.32 22.70
CA LEU A 327 15.64 13.80 21.80
C LEU A 327 14.24 13.87 22.42
N ALA A 328 14.09 13.44 23.68
CA ALA A 328 12.81 13.45 24.37
C ALA A 328 12.28 14.88 24.57
N ARG A 329 13.16 15.86 24.84
CA ARG A 329 12.77 17.27 24.91
C ARG A 329 12.27 17.82 23.57
N ARG A 330 12.83 17.36 22.44
CA ARG A 330 12.34 17.77 21.10
C ARG A 330 10.93 17.24 20.86
N ILE A 331 10.69 15.94 21.08
CA ILE A 331 9.35 15.34 20.94
C ILE A 331 8.33 16.07 21.83
N LEU A 332 8.66 16.29 23.12
CA LEU A 332 7.77 17.02 24.03
C LEU A 332 7.52 18.47 23.59
N ARG A 333 8.52 19.15 23.02
CA ARG A 333 8.37 20.51 22.50
C ARG A 333 7.42 20.51 21.30
N ASP A 334 7.52 19.53 20.41
CA ASP A 334 6.70 19.46 19.21
C ASP A 334 5.23 19.16 19.57
N PHE A 335 4.97 18.29 20.56
CA PHE A 335 3.63 18.16 21.17
C PHE A 335 3.12 19.49 21.74
N ARG A 336 3.93 20.21 22.53
CA ARG A 336 3.50 21.51 23.09
C ARG A 336 3.19 22.56 22.03
N ARG A 337 3.87 22.51 20.89
CA ARG A 337 3.69 23.46 19.80
C ARG A 337 2.44 23.16 18.97
N ASN A 338 2.15 21.88 18.75
CA ASN A 338 1.19 21.46 17.73
C ASN A 338 -0.12 20.90 18.28
N ALA A 339 -0.07 20.25 19.44
CA ALA A 339 -1.21 19.56 20.00
C ALA A 339 -2.27 20.56 20.48
N THR A 340 -3.52 20.27 20.13
CA THR A 340 -4.73 20.98 20.53
C THR A 340 -5.74 19.97 21.09
N ASP A 341 -6.87 20.43 21.63
CA ASP A 341 -7.87 19.52 22.21
C ASP A 341 -8.47 18.58 21.16
N ASP A 342 -8.73 19.06 19.94
CA ASP A 342 -9.27 18.25 18.82
C ASP A 342 -8.19 17.50 18.01
N TRP A 343 -6.92 17.83 18.23
CA TRP A 343 -5.78 17.26 17.50
C TRP A 343 -4.61 17.09 18.45
N TYR A 344 -4.62 16.02 19.26
CA TYR A 344 -3.57 15.78 20.23
C TYR A 344 -2.37 15.05 19.59
N TRP A 345 -1.71 15.72 18.63
CA TRP A 345 -0.58 15.16 17.90
C TRP A 345 0.51 16.20 17.63
N LEU A 346 1.77 15.74 17.62
CA LEU A 346 2.98 16.57 17.50
C LEU A 346 3.25 17.18 16.11
N GLU A 347 2.56 16.70 15.08
CA GLU A 347 2.63 17.17 13.69
C GLU A 347 1.23 17.44 13.14
N ASP A 348 1.12 18.24 12.09
CA ASP A 348 -0.15 18.49 11.37
C ASP A 348 -0.57 17.33 10.45
N ILE A 349 0.13 16.20 10.53
CA ILE A 349 -0.16 15.00 9.77
C ILE A 349 0.15 13.76 10.60
N LEU A 350 -0.74 12.78 10.54
CA LEU A 350 -0.54 11.43 11.05
C LEU A 350 -0.17 10.53 9.89
N THR A 351 1.01 9.89 9.99
CA THR A 351 1.61 9.11 8.91
C THR A 351 1.78 7.65 9.34
N TYR A 352 3.01 7.19 9.54
CA TYR A 352 3.40 5.81 9.81
C TYR A 352 4.13 5.68 11.15
N ASP A 353 4.14 4.45 11.66
CA ASP A 353 4.88 4.03 12.87
C ASP A 353 4.54 4.93 14.07
N ASN A 354 3.28 5.39 14.13
CA ASN A 354 2.89 6.47 15.03
C ASN A 354 2.94 6.02 16.50
N GLY A 355 2.66 4.73 16.75
CA GLY A 355 2.77 4.13 18.08
C GLY A 355 4.16 4.28 18.71
N LYS A 356 5.24 4.32 17.91
CA LYS A 356 6.62 4.49 18.42
C LYS A 356 6.83 5.77 19.18
N LEU A 357 6.13 6.85 18.83
CA LEU A 357 6.26 8.14 19.52
C LEU A 357 5.71 8.05 20.94
N ALA A 358 4.53 7.45 21.11
CA ALA A 358 3.96 7.18 22.42
C ALA A 358 4.83 6.19 23.20
N GLN A 359 5.25 5.08 22.57
CA GLN A 359 6.14 4.08 23.16
C GLN A 359 7.42 4.72 23.71
N ALA A 360 8.10 5.54 22.91
CA ALA A 360 9.33 6.20 23.30
C ALA A 360 9.13 7.13 24.52
N LEU A 361 8.06 7.92 24.54
CA LEU A 361 7.74 8.78 25.69
C LEU A 361 7.46 7.98 26.97
N LEU A 362 6.75 6.85 26.86
CA LEU A 362 6.44 5.97 27.99
C LEU A 362 7.72 5.32 28.56
N VAL A 363 8.50 4.69 27.69
CA VAL A 363 9.73 3.97 28.08
C VAL A 363 10.80 4.94 28.59
N THR A 364 11.04 6.05 27.89
CA THR A 364 11.98 7.08 28.34
C THR A 364 11.50 7.79 29.60
N GLY A 365 10.20 8.08 29.71
CA GLY A 365 9.59 8.67 30.90
C GLY A 365 9.78 7.82 32.15
N ALA A 366 9.54 6.51 32.04
CA ALA A 366 9.76 5.58 33.15
C ALA A 366 11.24 5.50 33.57
N CYS A 367 12.15 5.37 32.60
CA CYS A 367 13.60 5.27 32.87
C CYS A 367 14.21 6.54 33.46
N LEU A 368 13.72 7.72 33.06
CA LEU A 368 14.19 9.02 33.55
C LEU A 368 13.37 9.56 34.72
N GLU A 369 12.42 8.78 35.25
CA GLU A 369 11.48 9.18 36.32
C GLU A 369 10.77 10.51 35.99
N ASN A 370 10.38 10.68 34.72
CA ASN A 370 9.74 11.88 34.21
C ASN A 370 8.24 11.66 34.01
N ALA A 371 7.45 11.96 35.04
CA ALA A 371 5.99 11.80 35.01
C ALA A 371 5.32 12.52 33.84
N ARG A 372 5.84 13.69 33.44
CA ARG A 372 5.29 14.46 32.31
C ARG A 372 5.48 13.74 30.96
N MET A 373 6.58 13.02 30.77
CA MET A 373 6.77 12.21 29.55
C MET A 373 5.75 11.08 29.49
N VAL A 374 5.55 10.38 30.62
CA VAL A 374 4.55 9.31 30.73
C VAL A 374 3.15 9.84 30.45
N GLU A 375 2.77 10.97 31.06
CA GLU A 375 1.47 11.63 30.85
C GLU A 375 1.22 11.97 29.37
N VAL A 376 2.18 12.62 28.69
CA VAL A 376 2.06 12.96 27.27
C VAL A 376 2.01 11.70 26.40
N GLY A 377 2.81 10.68 26.74
CA GLY A 377 2.80 9.39 26.05
C GLY A 377 1.45 8.68 26.14
N ILE A 378 0.84 8.64 27.33
CA ILE A 378 -0.51 8.10 27.53
C ILE A 378 -1.54 8.90 26.74
N LYS A 379 -1.56 10.22 26.88
CA LYS A 379 -2.55 11.07 26.19
C LYS A 379 -2.44 10.97 24.66
N ALA A 380 -1.21 10.88 24.13
CA ALA A 380 -0.98 10.64 22.70
C ALA A 380 -1.50 9.26 22.26
N LEU A 381 -1.28 8.22 23.06
CA LEU A 381 -1.75 6.87 22.76
C LEU A 381 -3.27 6.73 22.84
N GLU A 382 -3.92 7.42 23.79
CA GLU A 382 -5.38 7.51 23.87
C GLU A 382 -5.95 8.17 22.62
N TRP A 383 -5.41 9.30 22.21
CA TRP A 383 -5.82 9.98 20.98
C TRP A 383 -5.60 9.10 19.73
N LEU A 384 -4.45 8.42 19.61
CA LEU A 384 -4.22 7.46 18.53
C LEU A 384 -5.25 6.33 18.53
N THR A 385 -5.65 5.86 19.72
CA THR A 385 -6.68 4.83 19.88
C THR A 385 -8.03 5.34 19.38
N GLU A 386 -8.43 6.56 19.73
CA GLU A 386 -9.67 7.17 19.24
C GLU A 386 -9.66 7.32 17.71
N VAL A 387 -8.52 7.72 17.15
CA VAL A 387 -8.35 7.91 15.71
C VAL A 387 -8.33 6.58 14.95
N GLN A 388 -7.69 5.53 15.48
CA GLN A 388 -7.44 4.29 14.72
C GLN A 388 -8.35 3.12 15.15
N CYS A 389 -8.96 3.13 16.33
CA CYS A 389 -9.87 2.07 16.80
C CYS A 389 -11.32 2.57 16.78
N THR A 390 -11.97 2.45 15.63
CA THR A 390 -13.36 2.94 15.44
C THR A 390 -14.34 1.77 15.43
N ALA A 391 -15.50 1.92 16.10
CA ALA A 391 -16.53 0.87 16.17
C ALA A 391 -15.98 -0.52 16.59
N GLY A 392 -15.07 -0.55 17.56
CA GLY A 392 -14.49 -1.79 18.09
C GLY A 392 -13.47 -2.50 17.19
N MET A 393 -13.03 -1.85 16.09
CA MET A 393 -12.09 -2.44 15.14
C MET A 393 -10.92 -1.50 14.86
N PHE A 394 -9.71 -2.06 14.80
CA PHE A 394 -8.53 -1.32 14.39
C PHE A 394 -8.57 -1.04 12.88
N ARG A 395 -8.42 0.23 12.52
CA ARG A 395 -8.42 0.80 11.17
C ARG A 395 -7.28 1.83 11.11
N PRO A 396 -6.04 1.38 10.83
CA PRO A 396 -4.92 2.30 10.78
C PRO A 396 -5.10 3.33 9.67
N VAL A 397 -4.46 4.49 9.82
CA VAL A 397 -4.48 5.52 8.78
C VAL A 397 -3.79 5.00 7.52
N GLY A 398 -4.50 5.08 6.38
CA GLY A 398 -3.97 4.64 5.10
C GLY A 398 -2.83 5.52 4.58
N ASN A 399 -1.84 4.91 3.94
CA ASN A 399 -0.70 5.62 3.37
C ASN A 399 -1.01 6.33 2.03
N ASP A 400 -2.12 5.98 1.36
CA ASP A 400 -2.62 6.68 0.18
C ASP A 400 -3.44 7.91 0.62
N GLY A 401 -2.72 8.92 1.11
CA GLY A 401 -3.27 10.23 1.48
C GLY A 401 -3.02 10.66 2.92
N TRP A 402 -2.68 9.72 3.81
CA TRP A 402 -2.45 9.96 5.24
C TRP A 402 -3.63 10.67 5.94
N TYR A 403 -3.44 11.15 7.16
CA TYR A 403 -4.44 11.98 7.84
C TYR A 403 -3.83 13.32 8.22
N ARG A 404 -4.15 14.36 7.44
CA ARG A 404 -3.77 15.75 7.77
C ARG A 404 -4.78 16.36 8.72
N LYS A 405 -4.31 17.24 9.61
CA LYS A 405 -5.15 18.10 10.46
C LYS A 405 -6.17 18.84 9.60
N ASP A 406 -7.43 18.83 10.04
CA ASP A 406 -8.58 19.39 9.33
C ASP A 406 -8.89 18.73 7.96
N GLY A 407 -8.20 17.63 7.63
CA GLY A 407 -8.35 16.89 6.40
C GLY A 407 -9.19 15.62 6.56
N HIS A 408 -9.18 14.81 5.51
CA HIS A 408 -9.82 13.49 5.52
C HIS A 408 -8.79 12.43 5.93
N ARG A 409 -9.22 11.50 6.79
CA ARG A 409 -8.43 10.31 7.14
C ARG A 409 -8.43 9.33 5.97
N ALA A 410 -7.28 9.11 5.34
CA ALA A 410 -7.12 8.07 4.34
C ALA A 410 -7.48 6.69 4.92
N ARG A 411 -8.24 5.91 4.15
CA ARG A 411 -8.73 4.59 4.58
C ARG A 411 -7.76 3.46 4.24
N PHE A 412 -7.05 3.60 3.12
CA PHE A 412 -6.14 2.62 2.52
C PHE A 412 -4.92 3.35 1.95
N ASP A 413 -3.80 2.70 1.64
CA ASP A 413 -3.51 1.30 2.02
C ASP A 413 -3.08 1.24 3.49
N GLN A 414 -3.64 0.27 4.22
CA GLN A 414 -3.34 0.05 5.64
C GLN A 414 -2.09 -0.81 5.77
N GLN A 415 -1.11 -0.36 6.57
CA GLN A 415 0.22 -0.99 6.65
C GLN A 415 0.42 -1.79 7.95
N PRO A 416 1.03 -3.00 7.89
CA PRO A 416 1.39 -3.82 9.04
C PRO A 416 2.22 -3.12 10.11
N ILE A 417 3.13 -2.22 9.70
CA ILE A 417 4.00 -1.49 10.63
C ILE A 417 3.20 -0.63 11.63
N GLU A 418 2.05 -0.09 11.21
CA GLU A 418 1.21 0.69 12.12
C GLU A 418 0.60 -0.21 13.20
N ALA A 419 0.12 -1.41 12.83
CA ALA A 419 -0.38 -2.39 13.78
C ALA A 419 0.69 -2.83 14.79
N GLN A 420 1.91 -3.11 14.31
CA GLN A 420 3.06 -3.43 15.17
C GLN A 420 3.33 -2.30 16.16
N SER A 421 3.47 -1.07 15.67
CA SER A 421 3.82 0.08 16.51
C SER A 421 2.78 0.35 17.61
N MET A 422 1.49 0.13 17.31
CA MET A 422 0.39 0.30 18.26
C MET A 422 0.42 -0.81 19.32
N ILE A 423 0.65 -2.07 18.93
CA ILE A 423 0.79 -3.19 19.87
C ILE A 423 1.94 -2.93 20.85
N GLU A 424 3.12 -2.56 20.34
CA GLU A 424 4.29 -2.24 21.16
C GLU A 424 4.05 -1.06 22.10
N ALA A 425 3.34 -0.03 21.65
CA ALA A 425 2.96 1.12 22.46
C ALA A 425 1.98 0.74 23.59
N TYR A 426 0.99 -0.10 23.29
CA TYR A 426 0.06 -0.62 24.28
C TYR A 426 0.73 -1.53 25.30
N VAL A 427 1.68 -2.38 24.88
CA VAL A 427 2.49 -3.19 25.79
C VAL A 427 3.31 -2.28 26.73
N ALA A 428 3.93 -1.23 26.20
CA ALA A 428 4.65 -0.25 27.01
C ALA A 428 3.72 0.52 27.98
N ALA A 429 2.52 0.89 27.55
CA ALA A 429 1.53 1.55 28.40
C ALA A 429 1.02 0.62 29.52
N HIS A 430 0.78 -0.65 29.21
CA HIS A 430 0.44 -1.67 30.20
C HIS A 430 1.55 -1.81 31.25
N ALA A 431 2.81 -1.88 30.83
CA ALA A 431 3.96 -1.95 31.74
C ALA A 431 4.11 -0.68 32.60
N ALA A 432 3.84 0.50 32.04
CA ALA A 432 3.99 1.78 32.73
C ALA A 432 2.84 2.08 33.72
N THR A 433 1.63 1.60 33.46
CA THR A 433 0.41 1.95 34.23
C THR A 433 -0.18 0.80 35.04
N GLY A 434 0.07 -0.44 34.64
CA GLY A 434 -0.59 -1.63 35.17
C GLY A 434 -2.05 -1.82 34.70
N GLU A 435 -2.60 -0.90 33.90
CA GLU A 435 -4.00 -0.99 33.46
C GLU A 435 -4.19 -2.08 32.40
N THR A 436 -5.12 -3.00 32.63
CA THR A 436 -5.37 -4.13 31.71
C THR A 436 -5.98 -3.72 30.37
N ARG A 437 -6.64 -2.55 30.30
CA ARG A 437 -7.24 -2.03 29.06
C ARG A 437 -6.24 -1.95 27.91
N TRP A 438 -4.97 -1.65 28.22
CA TRP A 438 -3.91 -1.57 27.22
C TRP A 438 -3.59 -2.93 26.62
N ALA A 439 -3.55 -3.97 27.46
CA ALA A 439 -3.37 -5.34 26.98
C ALA A 439 -4.55 -5.80 26.12
N ASP A 440 -5.78 -5.41 26.47
CA ASP A 440 -6.98 -5.73 25.68
C ASP A 440 -7.01 -4.97 24.33
N LEU A 441 -6.52 -3.74 24.29
CA LEU A 441 -6.32 -2.99 23.04
C LEU A 441 -5.23 -3.61 22.14
N ALA A 442 -4.13 -4.10 22.72
CA ALA A 442 -3.11 -4.84 21.98
C ALA A 442 -3.70 -6.11 21.34
N GLU A 443 -4.51 -6.87 22.08
CA GLU A 443 -5.25 -8.04 21.54
C GLU A 443 -6.18 -7.62 20.39
N GLN A 444 -6.91 -6.51 20.54
CA GLN A 444 -7.81 -5.99 19.50
C GLN A 444 -7.06 -5.61 18.22
N VAL A 445 -5.93 -4.90 18.33
CA VAL A 445 -5.10 -4.55 17.17
C VAL A 445 -4.51 -5.79 16.52
N PHE A 446 -4.07 -6.77 17.31
CA PHE A 446 -3.52 -8.02 16.78
C PHE A 446 -4.51 -8.77 15.88
N GLN A 447 -5.82 -8.68 16.16
CA GLN A 447 -6.85 -9.29 15.30
C GLN A 447 -6.88 -8.72 13.87
N TRP A 448 -6.34 -7.52 13.63
CA TRP A 448 -6.26 -6.94 12.29
C TRP A 448 -5.46 -7.83 11.33
N PHE A 449 -4.35 -8.43 11.80
CA PHE A 449 -3.55 -9.39 11.03
C PHE A 449 -4.34 -10.66 10.67
N LEU A 450 -5.27 -11.06 11.54
CA LEU A 450 -6.09 -12.26 11.40
C LEU A 450 -7.37 -12.03 10.58
N GLY A 451 -7.58 -10.83 10.06
CA GLY A 451 -8.73 -10.49 9.24
C GLY A 451 -9.85 -9.77 9.97
N HIS A 452 -9.69 -9.35 11.23
CA HIS A 452 -10.63 -8.41 11.86
C HIS A 452 -10.34 -6.97 11.40
N ASN A 453 -10.59 -6.71 10.12
CA ASN A 453 -10.31 -5.45 9.43
C ASN A 453 -11.41 -5.10 8.43
N ASP A 454 -11.25 -3.98 7.73
CA ASP A 454 -12.29 -3.39 6.86
C ASP A 454 -12.83 -4.32 5.77
N LEU A 455 -12.02 -5.28 5.31
CA LEU A 455 -12.36 -6.19 4.21
C LEU A 455 -12.52 -7.65 4.65
N ALA A 456 -12.40 -7.90 5.95
CA ALA A 456 -12.38 -9.24 6.52
C ALA A 456 -11.30 -10.16 5.89
N ALA A 457 -10.17 -9.59 5.47
CA ALA A 457 -9.12 -10.31 4.75
C ALA A 457 -7.92 -10.54 5.67
N PRO A 458 -7.43 -11.79 5.87
CA PRO A 458 -6.23 -12.02 6.67
C PRO A 458 -5.01 -11.41 5.97
N LEU A 459 -4.12 -10.83 6.77
CA LEU A 459 -2.80 -10.37 6.30
C LEU A 459 -1.74 -11.41 6.64
N TRP A 460 -1.89 -12.15 7.75
CA TRP A 460 -1.04 -13.29 8.05
C TRP A 460 -1.36 -14.49 7.14
N ASP A 461 -0.32 -15.10 6.58
CA ASP A 461 -0.38 -16.33 5.80
C ASP A 461 0.11 -17.52 6.65
N PRO A 462 -0.79 -18.46 7.03
CA PRO A 462 -0.41 -19.62 7.83
C PRO A 462 0.51 -20.61 7.10
N ASP A 463 0.46 -20.66 5.76
CA ASP A 463 1.24 -21.63 4.98
C ASP A 463 2.72 -21.22 4.92
N THR A 464 2.99 -19.91 4.87
CA THR A 464 4.36 -19.39 4.81
C THR A 464 4.89 -18.91 6.15
N GLY A 465 4.00 -18.55 7.08
CA GLY A 465 4.32 -17.86 8.33
C GLY A 465 4.57 -16.35 8.17
N ALA A 466 4.37 -15.81 6.97
CA ALA A 466 4.65 -14.41 6.65
C ALA A 466 3.41 -13.51 6.76
N CYS A 467 3.59 -12.22 6.49
CA CYS A 467 2.50 -11.25 6.41
C CYS A 467 2.50 -10.59 5.04
N HIS A 468 1.30 -10.39 4.52
CA HIS A 468 1.02 -9.59 3.34
C HIS A 468 1.35 -8.11 3.57
N ASP A 469 1.81 -7.41 2.54
CA ASP A 469 2.40 -6.07 2.62
C ASP A 469 1.44 -4.97 3.08
N GLY A 470 0.14 -5.19 2.94
CA GLY A 470 -0.86 -4.23 3.39
C GLY A 470 -2.25 -4.61 2.91
N LEU A 471 -3.23 -3.88 3.41
CA LEU A 471 -4.63 -4.01 3.01
C LEU A 471 -4.99 -2.80 2.15
N GLY A 472 -5.26 -3.05 0.87
CA GLY A 472 -5.73 -2.04 -0.07
C GLY A 472 -7.23 -2.18 -0.37
N PRO A 473 -7.80 -1.30 -1.21
CA PRO A 473 -9.25 -1.27 -1.48
C PRO A 473 -9.78 -2.55 -2.15
N GLU A 474 -8.94 -3.30 -2.86
CA GLU A 474 -9.31 -4.55 -3.54
C GLU A 474 -9.01 -5.81 -2.69
N GLY A 475 -8.37 -5.68 -1.53
CA GLY A 475 -7.96 -6.79 -0.68
C GLY A 475 -6.51 -6.66 -0.18
N ALA A 476 -5.98 -7.76 0.38
CA ALA A 476 -4.59 -7.81 0.82
C ALA A 476 -3.63 -7.77 -0.38
N ASN A 477 -2.56 -6.98 -0.27
CA ASN A 477 -1.42 -7.05 -1.18
C ASN A 477 -0.68 -8.36 -0.92
N LEU A 478 -0.75 -9.27 -1.89
CA LEU A 478 -0.27 -10.65 -1.71
C LEU A 478 1.25 -10.81 -1.59
N ASN A 479 2.04 -9.75 -1.84
CA ASN A 479 3.47 -9.75 -1.56
C ASN A 479 3.73 -9.87 -0.06
N GLN A 480 4.84 -10.53 0.31
CA GLN A 480 5.25 -10.81 1.69
C GLN A 480 6.65 -10.23 1.92
N GLY A 481 6.77 -8.91 1.97
CA GLY A 481 8.05 -8.22 2.14
C GLY A 481 8.66 -8.38 3.54
N ALA A 482 9.86 -7.84 3.72
CA ALA A 482 10.56 -7.88 5.01
C ALA A 482 9.81 -7.07 6.09
N GLU A 483 9.43 -5.82 5.82
CA GLU A 483 8.76 -4.97 6.80
C GLU A 483 7.47 -5.60 7.33
N SER A 484 6.61 -6.10 6.44
CA SER A 484 5.32 -6.71 6.79
C SER A 484 5.52 -8.01 7.58
N THR A 485 6.42 -8.88 7.12
CA THR A 485 6.76 -10.12 7.81
C THR A 485 7.31 -9.85 9.21
N LEU A 486 8.22 -8.87 9.35
CA LEU A 486 8.78 -8.51 10.65
C LEU A 486 7.75 -7.84 11.57
N ALA A 487 6.88 -7.00 11.03
CA ALA A 487 5.79 -6.38 11.80
C ALA A 487 4.89 -7.45 12.42
N TRP A 488 4.53 -8.49 11.65
CA TRP A 488 3.80 -9.65 12.17
C TRP A 488 4.58 -10.42 13.24
N LEU A 489 5.82 -10.80 12.96
CA LEU A 489 6.61 -11.65 13.86
C LEU A 489 6.94 -10.94 15.19
N LEU A 490 7.26 -9.64 15.14
CA LEU A 490 7.46 -8.81 16.33
C LEU A 490 6.16 -8.69 17.14
N SER A 491 5.04 -8.40 16.47
CA SER A 491 3.73 -8.35 17.13
C SER A 491 3.38 -9.67 17.80
N LEU A 492 3.55 -10.79 17.10
CA LEU A 492 3.26 -12.13 17.63
C LEU A 492 4.14 -12.47 18.84
N ALA A 493 5.44 -12.14 18.78
CA ALA A 493 6.34 -12.33 19.91
C ALA A 493 5.91 -11.50 21.15
N ASP A 494 5.52 -10.25 20.94
CA ASP A 494 5.00 -9.39 22.02
C ASP A 494 3.68 -9.91 22.60
N MET A 495 2.77 -10.41 21.75
CA MET A 495 1.52 -11.02 22.22
C MET A 495 1.76 -12.29 23.05
N HIS A 496 2.70 -13.15 22.65
CA HIS A 496 3.08 -14.33 23.45
C HIS A 496 3.61 -13.92 24.83
N LYS A 497 4.49 -12.93 24.89
CA LYS A 497 5.01 -12.39 26.16
C LYS A 497 3.90 -11.76 27.01
N LEU A 498 3.04 -10.94 26.41
CA LEU A 498 1.94 -10.27 27.08
C LEU A 498 0.97 -11.27 27.70
N ARG A 499 0.56 -12.32 26.96
CA ARG A 499 -0.30 -13.39 27.48
C ARG A 499 0.37 -14.19 28.59
N ALA A 500 1.68 -14.46 28.49
CA ALA A 500 2.42 -15.16 29.54
C ALA A 500 2.44 -14.36 30.86
N VAL A 501 2.61 -13.03 30.78
CA VAL A 501 2.54 -12.12 31.94
C VAL A 501 1.14 -12.13 32.55
N ARG A 502 0.07 -11.99 31.74
CA ARG A 502 -1.33 -12.04 32.21
C ARG A 502 -1.69 -13.37 32.87
N ALA A 503 -1.13 -14.48 32.40
CA ALA A 503 -1.35 -15.80 32.96
C ALA A 503 -0.54 -16.07 34.25
N GLY A 504 0.26 -15.10 34.72
CA GLY A 504 1.12 -15.26 35.89
C GLY A 504 2.28 -16.25 35.68
N ARG A 505 2.58 -16.62 34.42
CA ARG A 505 3.57 -17.66 34.08
C ARG A 505 5.01 -17.13 33.92
N SER A 506 5.23 -15.82 34.07
CA SER A 506 6.53 -15.19 34.36
C SER A 506 6.32 -13.72 34.72
N ARG A 507 7.07 -13.21 35.71
CA ARG A 507 7.21 -11.77 35.93
C ARG A 507 7.82 -11.17 34.66
N MET A 508 7.22 -10.13 34.07
CA MET A 508 8.04 -9.19 33.32
C MET A 508 8.93 -8.53 34.38
N PRO A 509 10.26 -8.75 34.41
CA PRO A 509 11.07 -7.78 35.10
C PRO A 509 10.99 -6.53 34.22
N LEU A 510 10.75 -5.36 34.82
CA LEU A 510 10.94 -4.06 34.15
C LEU A 510 12.33 -3.93 33.49
N GLU A 511 13.24 -4.87 33.71
CA GLU A 511 14.52 -5.06 33.05
C GLU A 511 14.41 -5.32 31.54
N ALA A 512 13.33 -5.95 31.05
CA ALA A 512 13.12 -6.21 29.62
C ALA A 512 12.64 -4.98 28.82
N LEU A 513 12.30 -3.87 29.50
CA LEU A 513 11.96 -2.57 28.90
C LEU A 513 12.70 -1.40 29.58
N GLY A 514 13.79 -1.68 30.31
CA GLY A 514 14.67 -0.65 30.86
C GLY A 514 14.06 0.22 31.96
N ALA A 515 13.74 -0.35 33.12
CA ALA A 515 13.66 0.38 34.39
C ALA A 515 13.96 -0.54 35.59
N ARG A 516 15.03 -0.28 36.35
CA ARG A 516 15.15 -0.79 37.72
C ARG A 516 14.99 0.38 38.68
N THR A 517 13.96 0.29 39.53
CA THR A 517 13.81 1.02 40.79
C THR A 517 14.97 0.68 41.72
N MET A 518 15.74 1.69 42.15
CA MET A 518 16.66 1.57 43.28
C MET A 518 15.90 1.76 44.58
N THR A 519 15.86 0.73 45.43
CA THR A 519 15.55 0.88 46.85
C THR A 519 16.77 1.47 47.56
N CYS A 520 16.59 2.62 48.20
CA CYS A 520 17.57 3.24 49.08
C CYS A 520 17.68 2.44 50.40
N GLU A 521 18.85 1.87 50.65
CA GLU A 521 19.44 1.69 51.98
C GLU A 521 20.85 2.29 51.85
N GLY A 522 21.14 3.48 52.38
CA GLY A 522 21.28 3.76 53.81
C GLY A 522 22.77 3.83 54.14
N THR A 523 23.37 5.03 54.07
CA THR A 523 24.70 5.36 54.61
C THR A 523 24.56 6.05 55.98
N PRO A 524 25.63 6.16 56.80
CA PRO A 524 27.04 5.78 56.55
C PRO A 524 27.50 4.50 57.23
#